data_AF-A0A1J0EET5-F1
#
_entry.id   AF-A0A1J0EET5-F1
#
_cell.length_a   1.000
_cell.length_b   1.000
_cell.length_c   1.000
_cell.angle_alpha   90.00
_cell.angle_beta   90.00
_cell.angle_gamma   90.00
#
_symmetry.space_group_name_H-M   'P 1'
#
loop_
_entity.id
_entity.type
_entity.pdbx_description
1 polymer ?
#
loop_
_entity_poly.entity_id
_entity_poly.type
_entity_poly.pdbx_seq_one_letter_code
_entity_poly.pdbx_strand_id
1 'polypeptide(L)'
;MSTIRGSDLLSETIEPMAKVIQESLGVSADLAEATSVEITTLFAHLWGGQVVYVPKGVCIQASRLHQKIYDDFTGRNHHEVATKHGVSVQQVYRVVKRMRLAIIARNQRDLFVPDEE
;
A
#
# COMPACT_ATOMS: atom_id res chain seq x y z
N MET A 1 15.64 15.10 -15.94
CA MET A 1 14.75 14.39 -14.99
C MET A 1 14.51 15.37 -13.85
N SER A 2 13.33 16.00 -13.77
CA SER A 2 13.04 16.94 -12.69
C SER A 2 12.93 16.12 -11.40
N THR A 3 13.89 16.26 -10.50
CA THR A 3 13.82 15.72 -9.14
C THR A 3 12.80 16.57 -8.40
N ILE A 4 11.54 16.14 -8.39
CA ILE A 4 10.53 16.72 -7.50
C ILE A 4 11.09 16.62 -6.09
N ARG A 5 11.25 17.76 -5.40
CA ARG A 5 11.73 17.74 -4.02
C ARG A 5 10.62 17.14 -3.16
N GLY A 6 10.97 16.40 -2.11
CA GLY A 6 9.96 15.80 -1.22
C GLY A 6 9.01 16.84 -0.60
N SER A 7 9.46 18.08 -0.42
CA SER A 7 8.63 19.23 -0.03
C SER A 7 7.52 19.52 -1.04
N ASP A 8 7.86 19.45 -2.33
CA ASP A 8 6.98 19.80 -3.44
C ASP A 8 5.93 18.71 -3.63
N LEU A 9 6.30 17.44 -3.42
CA LEU A 9 5.36 16.32 -3.43
C LEU A 9 4.25 16.50 -2.37
N LEU A 10 4.63 16.85 -1.14
CA LEU A 10 3.68 16.97 -0.04
C LEU A 10 2.75 18.18 -0.23
N SER A 11 3.28 19.33 -0.65
CA SER A 11 2.45 20.51 -0.93
C SER A 11 1.51 20.30 -2.12
N GLU A 12 1.96 19.63 -3.19
CA GLU A 12 1.14 19.30 -4.37
C GLU A 12 -0.04 18.36 -4.04
N THR A 13 0.05 17.59 -2.94
CA THR A 13 -1.03 16.66 -2.55
C THR A 13 -2.16 17.30 -1.75
N ILE A 14 -1.98 18.50 -1.18
CA ILE A 14 -2.96 19.14 -0.29
C ILE A 14 -4.27 19.44 -1.03
N GLU A 15 -4.22 20.09 -2.20
CA GLU A 15 -5.42 20.44 -2.97
C GLU A 15 -6.19 19.21 -3.48
N PRO A 16 -5.54 18.19 -4.09
CA PRO A 16 -6.21 16.93 -4.44
C PRO A 16 -6.86 16.22 -3.23
N MET A 17 -6.20 16.22 -2.07
CA MET A 17 -6.73 15.61 -0.86
C MET A 17 -7.94 16.36 -0.32
N ALA A 18 -7.89 17.70 -0.28
CA ALA A 18 -8.99 18.54 0.16
C ALA A 18 -10.23 18.30 -0.70
N LYS A 19 -10.04 18.21 -2.02
CA LYS A 19 -11.11 17.87 -2.96
C LYS A 19 -11.75 16.52 -2.66
N VAL A 20 -10.94 15.47 -2.46
CA VAL A 20 -11.46 14.13 -2.13
C VAL A 20 -12.20 14.13 -0.79
N ILE A 21 -11.69 14.82 0.22
CA ILE A 21 -12.32 14.96 1.53
C ILE A 21 -13.67 15.66 1.40
N GLN A 22 -13.72 16.76 0.66
CA GLN A 22 -14.96 17.51 0.41
C GLN A 22 -15.99 16.65 -0.33
N GLU A 23 -15.60 15.97 -1.42
CA GLU A 23 -16.50 15.14 -2.22
C GLU A 23 -17.01 13.91 -1.43
N SER A 24 -16.17 13.32 -0.59
CA SER A 24 -16.50 12.08 0.14
C SER A 24 -17.31 12.34 1.41
N LEU A 25 -17.07 13.46 2.11
CA LEU A 25 -17.62 13.75 3.43
C LEU A 25 -18.59 14.94 3.44
N GLY A 26 -18.69 15.71 2.36
CA GLY A 26 -19.60 16.85 2.25
C GLY A 26 -19.27 18.02 3.20
N VAL A 27 -18.00 18.15 3.60
CA VAL A 27 -17.54 19.20 4.52
C VAL A 27 -17.27 20.54 3.81
N SER A 28 -17.10 21.62 4.58
CA SER A 28 -16.70 22.92 4.01
C SER A 28 -15.29 22.85 3.40
N ALA A 29 -15.03 23.73 2.42
CA ALA A 29 -13.72 23.83 1.76
C ALA A 29 -12.61 24.11 2.77
N ASP A 30 -12.83 25.07 3.68
CA ASP A 30 -11.87 25.45 4.72
C ASP A 30 -11.51 24.27 5.65
N LEU A 31 -12.52 23.46 6.03
CA LEU A 31 -12.28 22.29 6.88
C LEU A 31 -11.55 21.19 6.13
N ALA A 32 -11.86 20.99 4.85
CA ALA A 32 -11.17 20.01 4.01
C ALA A 32 -9.70 20.38 3.79
N GLU A 33 -9.41 21.65 3.55
CA GLU A 33 -8.05 22.17 3.40
C GLU A 33 -7.26 22.03 4.70
N ALA A 34 -7.80 22.49 5.84
CA ALA A 34 -7.16 22.35 7.14
C ALA A 34 -6.84 20.89 7.47
N THR A 35 -7.79 19.98 7.24
CA THR A 35 -7.59 18.54 7.45
C THR A 35 -6.49 17.98 6.54
N SER A 36 -6.43 18.44 5.29
CA SER A 36 -5.41 18.01 4.33
C SER A 36 -4.01 18.46 4.76
N VAL A 37 -3.88 19.70 5.25
CA VAL A 37 -2.62 20.22 5.81
C VAL A 37 -2.17 19.38 7.02
N GLU A 38 -3.08 19.02 7.92
CA GLU A 38 -2.76 18.16 9.08
C GLU A 38 -2.27 16.77 8.65
N ILE A 39 -2.95 16.14 7.69
CA ILE A 39 -2.52 14.83 7.17
C ILE A 39 -1.14 14.94 6.49
N THR A 40 -0.92 15.96 5.66
CA THR A 40 0.37 16.17 5.00
C THR A 40 1.50 16.43 6.01
N THR A 41 1.19 17.14 7.11
CA THR A 41 2.13 17.35 8.22
C THR A 41 2.46 16.04 8.92
N LEU A 42 1.47 15.18 9.16
CA LEU A 42 1.69 13.83 9.69
C LEU A 42 2.58 12.99 8.76
N PHE A 43 2.37 13.06 7.46
CA PHE A 43 3.22 12.37 6.47
C PHE A 43 4.68 12.84 6.55
N ALA A 44 4.90 14.15 6.65
CA ALA A 44 6.24 14.72 6.83
C ALA A 44 6.88 14.26 8.15
N HIS A 45 6.11 14.14 9.23
CA HIS A 45 6.61 13.67 10.51
C HIS A 45 6.99 12.17 10.48
N LEU A 46 6.16 11.33 9.88
CA LEU A 46 6.37 9.87 9.86
C LEU A 46 7.47 9.43 8.89
N TRP A 47 7.58 10.09 7.73
CA TRP A 47 8.44 9.65 6.64
C TRP A 47 9.48 10.69 6.21
N GLY A 48 9.55 11.82 6.90
CA GLY A 48 10.56 12.84 6.68
C GLY A 48 11.97 12.28 6.83
N GLY A 49 12.85 12.60 5.87
CA GLY A 49 14.23 12.10 5.85
C GLY A 49 14.40 10.69 5.26
N GLN A 50 13.31 10.02 4.88
CA GLN A 50 13.36 8.70 4.22
C GLN A 50 13.08 8.81 2.71
N VAL A 51 13.67 7.91 1.93
CA VAL A 51 13.37 7.76 0.50
C VAL A 51 12.21 6.78 0.34
N VAL A 52 11.00 7.30 0.07
CA VAL A 52 9.78 6.49 -0.09
C VAL A 52 9.54 6.19 -1.57
N TYR A 53 9.43 4.91 -1.92
CA TYR A 53 9.03 4.47 -3.25
C TYR A 53 7.51 4.29 -3.33
N VAL A 54 6.84 5.07 -4.21
CA VAL A 54 5.41 4.94 -4.48
C VAL A 54 5.20 4.15 -5.79
N PRO A 55 4.78 2.87 -5.72
CA PRO A 55 4.60 2.06 -6.92
C PRO A 55 3.36 2.47 -7.72
N LYS A 56 3.47 2.59 -9.05
CA LYS A 56 2.36 2.96 -9.94
C LYS A 56 1.58 1.73 -10.43
N GLY A 57 0.23 1.83 -10.38
CA GLY A 57 -0.73 1.12 -11.24
C GLY A 57 -0.78 -0.40 -11.14
N VAL A 58 0.22 -1.10 -11.70
CA VAL A 58 0.23 -2.56 -11.84
C VAL A 58 0.44 -3.22 -10.47
N CYS A 59 1.31 -2.68 -9.62
CA CYS A 59 1.59 -3.29 -8.31
C CYS A 59 0.42 -3.15 -7.32
N ILE A 60 -0.36 -2.06 -7.37
CA ILE A 60 -1.49 -1.86 -6.45
C ILE A 60 -2.67 -2.76 -6.84
N GLN A 61 -3.01 -2.81 -8.13
CA GLN A 61 -4.06 -3.71 -8.62
C GLN A 61 -3.63 -5.18 -8.50
N ALA A 62 -2.37 -5.50 -8.83
CA ALA A 62 -1.82 -6.83 -8.58
C ALA A 62 -1.79 -7.17 -7.09
N SER A 63 -1.50 -6.22 -6.19
CA SER A 63 -1.55 -6.45 -4.74
C SER A 63 -2.96 -6.81 -4.28
N ARG A 64 -3.98 -6.04 -4.71
CA ARG A 64 -5.39 -6.33 -4.39
C ARG A 64 -5.84 -7.67 -4.97
N LEU A 65 -5.47 -7.99 -6.20
CA LEU A 65 -5.78 -9.27 -6.83
C LEU A 65 -5.04 -10.42 -6.13
N HIS A 66 -3.77 -10.25 -5.79
CA HIS A 66 -2.98 -11.24 -5.08
C HIS A 66 -3.53 -11.53 -3.69
N GLN A 67 -4.01 -10.51 -2.98
CA GLN A 67 -4.71 -10.66 -1.71
C GLN A 67 -5.98 -11.51 -1.89
N LYS A 68 -6.84 -11.16 -2.85
CA LYS A 68 -8.06 -11.92 -3.15
C LYS A 68 -7.79 -13.39 -3.54
N ILE A 69 -6.77 -13.62 -4.37
CA ILE A 69 -6.32 -14.97 -4.75
C ILE A 69 -5.88 -15.75 -3.52
N TYR A 70 -5.15 -15.11 -2.60
CA TYR A 70 -4.68 -15.75 -1.37
C TYR A 70 -5.81 -16.03 -0.38
N ASP A 71 -6.75 -15.11 -0.22
CA ASP A 71 -7.90 -15.26 0.68
C ASP A 71 -8.86 -16.38 0.22
N ASP A 72 -9.04 -16.54 -1.09
CA ASP A 72 -9.85 -17.60 -1.69
C ASP A 72 -9.16 -18.98 -1.72
N PHE A 73 -7.86 -19.04 -1.39
CA PHE A 73 -7.06 -20.24 -1.50
C PHE A 73 -7.17 -21.12 -0.25
N THR A 74 -7.70 -22.33 -0.39
CA THR A 74 -7.91 -23.28 0.72
C THR A 74 -6.80 -24.31 0.89
N GLY A 75 -5.73 -24.23 0.07
CA GLY A 75 -4.58 -25.14 0.14
C GLY A 75 -4.52 -26.18 -0.98
N ARG A 76 -5.68 -26.58 -1.54
CA ARG A 76 -5.76 -27.62 -2.59
C ARG A 76 -6.55 -27.19 -3.83
N ASN A 77 -7.17 -26.01 -3.83
CA ASN A 77 -8.12 -25.55 -4.86
C ASN A 77 -7.49 -24.64 -5.96
N HIS A 78 -6.24 -24.87 -6.36
CA HIS A 78 -5.52 -23.97 -7.29
C HIS A 78 -6.25 -23.75 -8.63
N HIS A 79 -6.86 -24.79 -9.18
CA HIS A 79 -7.61 -24.71 -10.44
C HIS A 79 -8.87 -23.86 -10.30
N GLU A 80 -9.63 -24.04 -9.23
CA GLU A 80 -10.85 -23.28 -8.96
C GLU A 80 -10.55 -21.79 -8.78
N VAL A 81 -9.51 -21.46 -8.01
CA VAL A 81 -9.06 -20.07 -7.80
C VAL A 81 -8.57 -19.45 -9.11
N ALA A 82 -7.84 -20.21 -9.92
CA ALA A 82 -7.37 -19.75 -11.23
C ALA A 82 -8.53 -19.36 -12.15
N THR A 83 -9.56 -20.23 -12.25
CA THR A 83 -10.77 -19.96 -13.03
C THR A 83 -11.56 -18.77 -12.48
N LYS A 84 -11.75 -18.69 -11.15
CA LYS A 84 -12.49 -17.61 -10.49
C LYS A 84 -11.89 -16.22 -10.77
N HIS A 85 -10.56 -16.12 -10.80
CA HIS A 85 -9.85 -14.85 -10.96
C HIS A 85 -9.32 -14.60 -12.38
N GLY A 86 -9.58 -15.51 -13.33
CA GLY A 86 -9.12 -15.37 -14.72
C GLY A 86 -7.60 -15.39 -14.88
N VAL A 87 -6.89 -16.14 -14.04
CA VAL A 87 -5.43 -16.23 -14.04
C VAL A 87 -4.96 -17.66 -14.35
N SER A 88 -3.68 -17.82 -14.69
CA SER A 88 -3.11 -19.17 -14.82
C SER A 88 -2.92 -19.84 -13.46
N VAL A 89 -3.00 -21.18 -13.42
CA VAL A 89 -2.70 -21.97 -12.21
C VAL A 89 -1.29 -21.69 -11.68
N GLN A 90 -0.31 -21.49 -12.58
CA GLN A 90 1.06 -21.12 -12.23
C GLN A 90 1.14 -19.76 -11.54
N GLN A 91 0.29 -18.81 -11.92
CA GLN A 91 0.19 -17.52 -11.25
C GLN A 91 -0.37 -17.67 -9.84
N VAL A 92 -1.38 -18.52 -9.61
CA VAL A 92 -1.89 -18.82 -8.27
C VAL A 92 -0.77 -19.36 -7.37
N TYR A 93 0.02 -20.33 -7.85
CA TYR A 93 1.20 -20.83 -7.10
C TYR A 93 2.18 -19.70 -6.73
N ARG A 94 2.51 -18.83 -7.69
CA ARG A 94 3.45 -17.73 -7.48
C ARG A 94 2.93 -16.72 -6.45
N VAL A 95 1.63 -16.42 -6.52
CA VAL A 95 0.95 -15.51 -5.58
C VAL A 95 0.96 -16.10 -4.17
N VAL A 96 0.49 -17.35 -4.02
CA VAL A 96 0.46 -18.02 -2.71
C VAL A 96 1.85 -18.09 -2.08
N LYS A 97 2.88 -18.43 -2.87
CA LYS A 97 4.27 -18.47 -2.39
C LYS A 97 4.73 -17.09 -1.91
N ARG A 98 4.51 -16.03 -2.70
CA ARG A 98 4.91 -14.65 -2.32
C ARG A 98 4.19 -14.18 -1.06
N MET A 99 2.88 -14.40 -0.97
CA MET A 99 2.07 -13.98 0.18
C MET A 99 2.50 -14.67 1.47
N ARG A 100 2.80 -15.98 1.43
CA ARG A 100 3.34 -16.71 2.59
C ARG A 100 4.66 -16.11 3.08
N LEU A 101 5.59 -15.83 2.17
CA LEU A 101 6.88 -15.21 2.52
C LEU A 101 6.69 -13.82 3.13
N ALA A 102 5.78 -13.00 2.58
CA ALA A 102 5.48 -11.68 3.12
C ALA A 102 4.86 -11.74 4.52
N ILE A 103 3.95 -12.71 4.78
CA ILE A 103 3.36 -12.91 6.11
C ILE A 103 4.41 -13.37 7.12
N ILE A 104 5.29 -14.30 6.72
CA ILE A 104 6.41 -14.75 7.57
C ILE A 104 7.31 -13.55 7.90
N ALA A 105 7.77 -12.79 6.90
CA ALA A 105 8.63 -11.63 7.12
C ALA A 105 7.99 -10.56 8.01
N ARG A 106 6.67 -10.37 7.94
CA ARG A 106 5.94 -9.43 8.80
C ARG A 106 5.80 -9.92 10.23
N ASN A 107 5.52 -11.21 10.42
CA ASN A 107 5.20 -11.78 11.73
C ASN A 107 6.46 -12.25 12.49
N GLN A 108 7.52 -12.58 11.78
CA GLN A 108 8.78 -13.02 12.35
C GLN A 108 9.57 -11.79 12.81
N ARG A 109 9.61 -11.57 14.13
CA ARG A 109 10.59 -10.66 14.75
C ARG A 109 12.00 -11.21 14.53
N ASP A 110 12.99 -10.34 14.59
CA ASP A 110 14.39 -10.74 14.47
C ASP A 110 14.70 -11.83 15.52
N LEU A 111 15.12 -13.00 15.05
CA LEU A 111 15.45 -14.14 15.89
C LEU A 111 16.81 -13.97 16.57
N PHE A 112 17.60 -13.00 16.11
CA PHE A 112 18.98 -12.78 16.53
C PHE A 112 19.20 -11.30 16.89
N VAL A 113 18.32 -10.75 17.73
CA VAL A 113 18.64 -9.50 18.41
C VAL A 113 19.89 -9.76 19.27
N PRO A 114 21.00 -9.05 19.08
CA PRO A 114 22.18 -9.21 19.93
C PRO A 114 21.80 -8.84 21.37
N ASP A 115 22.25 -9.63 22.35
CA ASP A 115 22.13 -9.24 23.75
C ASP A 115 22.89 -7.92 23.94
N GLU A 116 22.19 -6.88 24.42
CA GLU A 116 22.83 -5.63 24.83
C GLU A 116 23.67 -5.92 26.09
N GLU A 117 25.00 -5.99 25.93
CA GLU A 117 25.98 -5.95 27.04
C GLU A 117 26.07 -4.56 27.67
#